data_AF-A0A2V6CVR5-F1
#
_entry.id   AF-A0A2V6CVR5-F1
#
_cell.length_a   1.000
_cell.length_b   1.000
_cell.length_c   1.000
_cell.angle_alpha   90.00
_cell.angle_beta   90.00
_cell.angle_gamma   90.00
#
_symmetry.space_group_name_H-M   'P 1'
#
loop_
_entity.id
_entity.type
_entity.pdbx_description
1 polymer ?
#
loop_
_entity_poly.entity_id
_entity_poly.type
_entity_poly.pdbx_seq_one_letter_code
_entity_poly.pdbx_strand_id
1 'polypeptide(L)' 'MMKSPIKVAVTGAAGQIGYALVFRIASGEMFGPEQPLVLHLIEIPSVLSALDGV' A
#
# COMPACT_ATOMS: atom_id res chain seq x y z
N MET A 1 15.68 -6.70 -17.39
CA MET A 1 16.19 -5.72 -16.41
C MET A 1 15.23 -5.71 -15.23
N MET A 2 15.73 -5.74 -13.99
CA MET A 2 14.88 -5.51 -12.82
C MET A 2 14.48 -4.03 -12.82
N LYS A 3 13.17 -3.75 -12.79
CA LYS A 3 12.67 -2.37 -12.75
C LYS A 3 12.96 -1.77 -11.37
N SER A 4 13.28 -0.49 -11.32
CA SER A 4 13.40 0.22 -10.04
C SER A 4 12.04 0.24 -9.32
N PRO A 5 12.00 0.02 -7.99
CA PRO A 5 10.74 0.05 -7.24
C PRO A 5 10.08 1.44 -7.26
N ILE A 6 8.77 1.48 -7.42
CA ILE A 6 7.98 2.70 -7.21
C ILE A 6 7.63 2.81 -5.73
N LYS A 7 7.82 4.00 -5.14
CA LYS A 7 7.40 4.31 -3.78
C LYS A 7 5.98 4.87 -3.81
N VAL A 8 5.05 4.23 -3.10
CA VAL A 8 3.65 4.64 -3.06
C VAL A 8 3.29 4.97 -1.62
N ALA A 9 2.80 6.19 -1.37
CA ALA A 9 2.27 6.59 -0.08
C ALA A 9 0.73 6.46 -0.10
N VAL A 10 0.17 5.75 0.88
CA VAL A 10 -1.27 5.60 1.06
C VAL A 10 -1.65 6.19 2.40
N THR A 11 -2.37 7.32 2.39
CA THR A 11 -2.95 7.92 3.60
C THR A 11 -4.29 7.27 3.92
N GLY A 12 -4.66 7.23 5.20
CA GLY A 12 -5.90 6.57 5.60
C GLY A 12 -5.84 5.04 5.38
N ALA A 13 -4.64 4.45 5.42
CA ALA A 13 -4.40 3.07 5.02
C ALA A 13 -5.13 2.04 5.90
N ALA A 14 -5.39 2.38 7.17
CA ALA A 14 -6.19 1.54 8.07
C ALA A 14 -7.71 1.70 7.87
N GLY A 15 -8.15 2.69 7.09
CA GLY A 15 -9.56 2.89 6.77
C GLY A 15 -10.08 1.82 5.80
N GLN A 16 -11.41 1.71 5.69
CA GLN A 16 -12.03 0.68 4.84
C GLN A 16 -11.60 0.76 3.37
N ILE A 17 -11.40 1.96 2.84
CA ILE A 17 -10.89 2.16 1.47
C ILE A 17 -9.42 1.73 1.38
N GLY A 18 -8.59 2.11 2.37
CA GLY A 18 -7.19 1.71 2.45
C GLY A 18 -7.04 0.19 2.44
N TYR A 19 -7.81 -0.50 3.29
CA TYR A 19 -7.84 -1.96 3.36
C TYR A 19 -8.19 -2.61 2.02
N ALA A 20 -9.21 -2.11 1.32
CA ALA A 20 -9.59 -2.66 0.00
C ALA A 20 -8.59 -2.30 -1.12
N LEU A 21 -7.88 -1.18 -1.00
CA LEU A 21 -7.01 -0.64 -2.04
C LEU A 21 -5.59 -1.21 -1.99
N VAL A 22 -5.00 -1.32 -0.79
CA VAL A 22 -3.58 -1.69 -0.61
C VAL A 22 -3.26 -3.03 -1.25
N PHE A 23 -4.12 -4.04 -1.10
CA PHE A 23 -3.92 -5.35 -1.72
C PHE A 23 -3.99 -5.32 -3.25
N ARG A 24 -4.81 -4.42 -3.83
CA ARG A 24 -4.91 -4.25 -5.29
C ARG A 24 -3.69 -3.52 -5.86
N ILE A 25 -3.15 -2.58 -5.11
CA ILE A 25 -1.87 -1.95 -5.47
C ILE A 25 -0.76 -3.01 -5.41
N ALA A 26 -0.68 -3.77 -4.31
CA ALA A 26 0.33 -4.80 -4.10
C ALA A 26 0.24 -5.96 -5.11
N SER A 27 -0.97 -6.31 -5.59
CA SER A 27 -1.17 -7.33 -6.62
C SER A 27 -0.71 -6.90 -8.02
N GLY A 28 -0.37 -5.63 -8.20
CA GLY A 28 0.04 -5.07 -9.48
C GLY A 28 -1.12 -4.61 -10.36
N GLU A 29 -2.37 -4.55 -9.87
CA GLU A 29 -3.49 -4.04 -10.68
C GLU A 29 -3.32 -2.57 -11.10
N MET A 30 -2.54 -1.78 -10.34
CA MET A 30 -2.30 -0.37 -10.64
C MET A 30 -1.11 -0.13 -11.56
N PHE A 31 0.00 -0.87 -11.39
CA PHE A 31 1.27 -0.61 -12.07
C PHE A 31 1.79 -1.77 -12.92
N GLY A 32 1.03 -2.86 -13.00
CA GLY A 32 1.38 -4.11 -13.65
C GLY A 32 2.07 -5.11 -12.70
N PRO A 33 1.91 -6.44 -12.96
CA PRO A 33 2.40 -7.49 -12.05
C PRO A 33 3.94 -7.55 -11.92
N GLU A 34 4.66 -7.02 -12.90
CA GLU A 34 6.13 -7.03 -12.96
C GLU A 34 6.78 -5.74 -12.41
N GLN A 35 5.99 -4.81 -11.87
CA GLN A 35 6.50 -3.56 -11.32
C GLN A 35 6.69 -3.70 -9.80
N PRO A 36 7.93 -3.76 -9.27
CA PRO A 36 8.15 -3.79 -7.84
C PRO A 36 7.68 -2.48 -7.19
N LEU A 37 7.11 -2.60 -5.99
CA LEU A 37 6.54 -1.50 -5.21
C LEU A 37 7.12 -1.48 -3.80
N VAL A 38 7.20 -0.28 -3.23
CA VAL A 38 7.42 -0.04 -1.80
C VAL A 38 6.22 0.77 -1.30
N LEU A 39 5.44 0.18 -0.41
CA LEU A 39 4.24 0.81 0.15
C LEU A 39 4.59 1.49 1.48
N HIS A 40 4.23 2.77 1.60
CA HIS A 40 4.24 3.51 2.84
C HIS A 40 2.80 3.74 3.27
N LEU A 41 2.37 3.02 4.31
CA LEU A 41 1.04 3.12 4.88
C LEU A 41 1.06 4.19 5.97
N ILE A 42 0.23 5.22 5.82
CA ILE A 42 0.25 6.42 6.66
C ILE A 42 -1.10 6.56 7.36
N GLU A 43 -1.04 6.68 8.69
CA GLU A 43 -2.18 6.94 9.55
C GLU A 43 -1.82 7.86 10.72
N ILE A 44 -2.85 8.35 11.41
CA ILE A 44 -2.70 9.06 12.68
C ILE A 44 -2.32 8.07 13.80
N PRO A 45 -1.61 8.52 14.87
CA PRO A 45 -1.09 7.64 15.91
C PRO A 45 -2.11 6.69 16.56
N SER A 46 -3.35 7.13 16.73
CA SER A 46 -4.42 6.34 17.37
C SER A 46 -4.91 5.14 16.57
N VAL A 47 -4.59 5.06 15.27
CA VAL A 47 -5.01 3.98 14.37
C VAL A 47 -3.84 3.14 13.84
N LEU A 48 -2.60 3.43 14.26
CA LEU A 48 -1.43 2.68 13.78
C LEU A 48 -1.52 1.17 14.05
N SER A 49 -2.10 0.75 15.17
CA SER A 49 -2.27 -0.67 15.48
C SER A 49 -3.17 -1.41 14.50
N ALA A 50 -4.07 -0.70 13.80
CA ALA A 50 -4.90 -1.33 12.78
C ALA A 50 -4.11 -1.66 11.51
N LEU A 51 -2.93 -1.07 11.30
CA LEU A 51 -2.04 -1.41 10.18
C LEU A 51 -1.36 -2.77 10.35
N ASP A 52 -1.32 -3.34 11.56
CA ASP A 52 -0.74 -4.68 11.78
C ASP A 52 -1.51 -5.79 11.04
N GLY A 53 -2.76 -5.52 10.64
CA GLY A 53 -3.60 -6.41 9.85
C GLY A 53 -3.61 -6.14 8.35
N VAL A 54 -2.75 -5.25 7.85
CA VAL A 54 -2.67 -4.79 6.45
C VAL A 54 -1.36 -5.24 5.81
#